data_AF-A0A7Y2A3B0-F1
#
_entry.id   AF-A0A7Y2A3B0-F1
#
_cell.length_a   1.000
_cell.length_b   1.000
_cell.length_c   1.000
_cell.angle_alpha   90.00
_cell.angle_beta   90.00
_cell.angle_gamma   90.00
#
_symmetry.space_group_name_H-M   'P 1'
#
loop_
_entity.id
_entity.type
_entity.pdbx_description
1 polymer ?
#
loop_
_entity_poly.entity_id
_entity_poly.type
_entity_poly.pdbx_seq_one_letter_code
_entity_poly.pdbx_strand_id
1 'polypeptide(L)'
;DRTTAVLFGDGAGAVVMGRSGGRAEVLDVVAGTDGSKAEILTLLTGGSRHPFTLEAAQSGAHQDLIMDGRRVFKEAVHRMSGAVEEVVSRVGRTLEDVSLIVPHQANRRIIDAVGSRLGVDAERVYVNVDRYGNTGSASVPLALWEAVGRERISGGDLVVLTAFGAGFHWAAAAIQF
;
A
#
# COMPACT_ATOMS: atom_id res chain seq x y z
N ASP A 1 22.33 -5.40 1.21
CA ASP A 1 21.70 -6.09 2.35
C ASP A 1 20.75 -7.18 1.84
N ARG A 2 20.83 -8.41 2.35
CA ARG A 2 19.96 -9.53 1.93
C ARG A 2 18.52 -9.39 2.43
N THR A 3 18.27 -8.61 3.48
CA THR A 3 16.93 -8.48 4.06
C THR A 3 15.99 -7.61 3.23
N THR A 4 16.55 -6.65 2.48
CA THR A 4 15.83 -5.76 1.56
C THR A 4 15.90 -6.22 0.11
N ALA A 5 17.02 -6.83 -0.33
CA ALA A 5 17.21 -7.26 -1.72
C ALA A 5 16.19 -8.31 -2.22
N VAL A 6 15.56 -9.05 -1.31
CA VAL A 6 14.54 -10.06 -1.65
C VAL A 6 13.12 -9.49 -1.66
N LEU A 7 12.93 -8.22 -1.29
CA LEU A 7 11.61 -7.61 -1.14
C LEU A 7 11.24 -6.76 -2.35
N PHE A 8 12.15 -5.94 -2.86
CA PHE A 8 11.82 -4.87 -3.79
C PHE A 8 11.86 -5.31 -5.25
N GLY A 9 10.92 -4.79 -6.02
CA GLY A 9 10.92 -4.82 -7.48
C GLY A 9 10.69 -3.43 -8.04
N ASP A 10 10.95 -3.24 -9.32
CA ASP A 10 10.69 -1.98 -10.01
C ASP A 10 9.39 -2.07 -10.80
N GLY A 11 8.59 -1.01 -10.80
CA GLY A 11 7.32 -0.98 -11.51
C GLY A 11 6.72 0.41 -11.61
N ALA A 12 5.76 0.55 -12.51
CA ALA A 12 4.98 1.76 -12.69
C ALA A 12 3.51 1.40 -12.96
N GLY A 13 2.59 2.22 -12.47
CA GLY A 13 1.17 2.07 -12.73
C GLY A 13 0.53 3.44 -12.94
N ALA A 14 -0.52 3.50 -13.75
CA ALA A 14 -1.23 4.73 -14.07
C ALA A 14 -2.74 4.50 -14.05
N VAL A 15 -3.48 5.53 -13.65
CA VAL A 15 -4.95 5.57 -13.67
C VAL A 15 -5.38 6.83 -14.38
N VAL A 16 -6.39 6.72 -15.25
CA VAL A 16 -7.04 7.87 -15.90
C VAL A 16 -8.27 8.24 -15.09
N MET A 17 -8.35 9.49 -14.63
CA MET A 17 -9.50 10.01 -13.90
C MET A 17 -10.18 11.13 -14.69
N GLY A 18 -11.51 11.13 -14.67
CA GLY A 18 -12.35 12.13 -15.34
C GLY A 18 -13.61 12.41 -14.52
N ARG A 19 -14.50 13.25 -15.06
CA ARG A 19 -15.80 13.48 -14.43
C ARG A 19 -16.64 12.20 -14.39
N SER A 20 -17.45 12.06 -13.35
CA SER A 20 -18.37 10.93 -13.08
C SER A 20 -19.27 10.59 -14.29
N GLY A 21 -19.69 9.32 -14.38
CA GLY A 21 -20.38 8.71 -15.53
C GLY A 21 -19.54 7.65 -16.28
N GLY A 22 -18.38 7.28 -15.73
CA GLY A 22 -17.52 6.21 -16.25
C GLY A 22 -17.73 4.86 -15.56
N ARG A 23 -16.79 3.94 -15.80
CA ARG A 23 -16.77 2.56 -15.26
C ARG A 23 -16.44 2.43 -13.76
N ALA A 24 -16.15 3.54 -13.08
CA ALA A 24 -15.76 3.56 -11.68
C ALA A 24 -15.90 4.98 -11.10
N GLU A 25 -16.23 5.06 -9.81
CA GLU A 25 -16.39 6.29 -9.05
C GLU A 25 -15.70 6.17 -7.69
N VAL A 26 -14.88 7.16 -7.33
CA VAL A 26 -14.29 7.26 -5.99
C VAL A 26 -15.37 7.80 -5.06
N LEU A 27 -15.76 7.00 -4.07
CA LEU A 27 -16.83 7.34 -3.13
C LEU A 27 -16.30 8.21 -1.98
N ASP A 28 -15.19 7.80 -1.36
CA ASP A 28 -14.50 8.57 -0.31
C ASP A 28 -13.03 8.13 -0.21
N VAL A 29 -12.21 8.97 0.40
CA VAL A 29 -10.79 8.75 0.67
C VAL A 29 -10.46 9.16 2.10
N VAL A 30 -9.77 8.27 2.82
CA VAL A 30 -9.18 8.56 4.13
C VAL A 30 -7.67 8.55 4.01
N ALA A 31 -6.99 9.44 4.72
CA ALA A 31 -5.54 9.49 4.76
C ALA A 31 -5.07 9.95 6.14
N GLY A 32 -3.90 9.47 6.56
CA GLY A 32 -3.27 9.86 7.81
C GLY A 32 -1.76 9.82 7.75
N THR A 33 -1.13 10.50 8.71
CA THR A 33 0.33 10.54 8.84
C THR A 33 0.75 10.57 10.31
N ASP A 34 1.91 9.99 10.59
CA ASP A 34 2.58 10.02 11.90
C ASP A 34 4.09 10.19 11.71
N GLY A 35 4.54 11.44 11.71
CA GLY A 35 5.95 11.80 11.56
C GLY A 35 6.84 11.37 12.73
N SER A 36 6.25 11.01 13.89
CA SER A 36 7.01 10.55 15.06
C SER A 36 7.66 9.18 14.86
N LYS A 37 7.33 8.50 13.75
CA LYS A 37 7.84 7.18 13.36
C LYS A 37 8.80 7.25 12.18
N ALA A 38 9.26 8.43 11.77
CA ALA A 38 10.11 8.57 10.58
C ALA A 38 11.39 7.71 10.66
N GLU A 39 11.91 7.45 11.85
CA GLU A 39 13.15 6.72 12.07
C GLU A 39 13.06 5.21 11.81
N ILE A 40 11.85 4.63 11.77
CA ILE A 40 11.70 3.17 11.63
C ILE A 40 11.73 2.69 10.18
N LEU A 41 11.57 3.60 9.22
CA LEU A 41 11.72 3.34 7.79
C LEU A 41 12.22 4.62 7.09
N THR A 42 13.52 4.73 6.85
CA THR A 42 14.12 5.94 6.29
C THR A 42 15.45 5.70 5.59
N LEU A 43 15.79 6.61 4.67
CA LEU A 43 17.12 6.76 4.11
C LEU A 43 17.69 8.08 4.62
N LEU A 44 18.79 8.03 5.38
CA LEU A 44 19.32 9.24 6.03
C LEU A 44 20.07 10.14 5.04
N THR A 45 20.95 9.55 4.23
CA THR A 45 21.90 10.29 3.38
C THR A 45 21.34 10.51 1.98
N GLY A 46 21.55 11.72 1.43
CA GLY A 46 21.18 12.10 0.06
C GLY A 46 20.15 13.23 0.00
N GLY A 47 19.46 13.52 1.10
CA GLY A 47 18.56 14.67 1.24
C GLY A 47 19.28 15.95 1.69
N SER A 48 18.54 17.04 1.88
CA SER A 48 19.10 18.32 2.35
C SER A 48 19.57 18.29 3.81
N ARG A 49 19.00 17.42 4.65
CA ARG A 49 19.38 17.27 6.07
C ARG A 49 20.74 16.57 6.24
N HIS A 50 21.02 15.59 5.39
CA HIS A 50 22.30 14.90 5.30
C HIS A 50 22.70 14.81 3.83
N PRO A 51 23.31 15.87 3.27
CA PRO A 51 23.69 15.92 1.86
C PRO A 51 24.63 14.79 1.46
N PHE A 52 24.61 14.44 0.18
CA PHE A 52 25.53 13.45 -0.38
C PHE A 52 26.97 13.98 -0.33
N THR A 53 27.91 13.18 0.18
CA THR A 53 29.34 13.51 0.27
C THR A 53 30.19 12.43 -0.39
N LEU A 54 31.44 12.75 -0.73
CA LEU A 54 32.39 11.76 -1.23
C LEU A 54 32.62 10.62 -0.23
N GLU A 55 32.67 10.95 1.06
CA GLU A 55 32.77 9.97 2.14
C GLU A 55 31.57 9.01 2.15
N ALA A 56 30.35 9.52 2.01
CA ALA A 56 29.14 8.70 1.92
C ALA A 56 29.11 7.81 0.66
N ALA A 57 29.71 8.28 -0.44
CA ALA A 57 29.87 7.48 -1.65
C ALA A 57 30.84 6.31 -1.41
N GLN A 58 31.98 6.59 -0.79
CA GLN A 58 33.03 5.60 -0.52
C GLN A 58 32.63 4.56 0.53
N SER A 59 31.88 4.97 1.56
CA SER A 59 31.39 4.07 2.61
C SER A 59 30.13 3.30 2.23
N GLY A 60 29.40 3.75 1.20
CA GLY A 60 28.10 3.18 0.82
C GLY A 60 26.92 3.66 1.67
N ALA A 61 27.13 4.57 2.64
CA ALA A 61 26.10 5.04 3.58
C ALA A 61 24.83 5.63 2.92
N HIS A 62 24.93 6.07 1.67
CA HIS A 62 23.80 6.53 0.85
C HIS A 62 22.82 5.41 0.45
N GLN A 63 23.16 4.15 0.69
CA GLN A 63 22.34 2.97 0.38
C GLN A 63 21.70 2.36 1.63
N ASP A 64 22.00 2.90 2.82
CA ASP A 64 21.56 2.34 4.09
C ASP A 64 20.09 2.70 4.36
N LEU A 65 19.20 1.90 3.80
CA LEU A 65 17.79 1.90 4.17
C LEU A 65 17.64 1.34 5.58
N ILE A 66 17.29 2.21 6.53
CA ILE A 66 16.93 1.82 7.88
C ILE A 66 15.51 1.27 7.84
N MET A 67 15.31 0.03 8.29
CA MET A 67 13.99 -0.60 8.35
C MET A 67 13.86 -1.50 9.58
N ASP A 68 13.12 -1.05 10.61
CA ASP A 68 12.68 -1.94 11.68
C ASP A 68 11.45 -2.73 11.23
N GLY A 69 11.69 -3.88 10.60
CA GLY A 69 10.64 -4.71 10.01
C GLY A 69 9.52 -5.11 10.99
N ARG A 70 9.80 -5.23 12.30
CA ARG A 70 8.77 -5.59 13.29
C ARG A 70 7.87 -4.41 13.60
N ARG A 71 8.43 -3.22 13.79
CA ARG A 71 7.64 -1.99 14.00
C ARG A 71 6.87 -1.64 12.73
N VAL A 72 7.51 -1.73 11.57
CA VAL A 72 6.89 -1.54 10.25
C VAL A 72 5.70 -2.47 10.06
N PHE A 73 5.85 -3.77 10.32
CA PHE A 73 4.76 -4.75 10.21
C PHE A 73 3.56 -4.37 11.08
N LYS A 74 3.79 -3.99 12.34
CA LYS A 74 2.71 -3.62 13.27
C LYS A 74 1.95 -2.37 12.80
N GLU A 75 2.68 -1.33 12.41
CA GLU A 75 2.07 -0.10 11.90
C GLU A 75 1.33 -0.37 10.58
N ALA A 76 1.92 -1.13 9.66
CA ALA A 76 1.30 -1.51 8.39
C ALA A 76 -0.08 -2.15 8.58
N VAL A 77 -0.16 -3.21 9.40
CA VAL A 77 -1.40 -3.95 9.64
C VAL A 77 -2.42 -3.08 10.37
N HIS A 78 -1.99 -2.34 11.39
CA HIS A 78 -2.89 -1.47 12.15
C HIS A 78 -3.48 -0.34 11.30
N ARG A 79 -2.63 0.38 10.56
CA ARG A 79 -3.02 1.57 9.80
C ARG A 79 -3.82 1.23 8.55
N MET A 80 -3.42 0.20 7.79
CA MET A 80 -4.18 -0.20 6.60
C MET A 80 -5.55 -0.75 6.96
N SER A 81 -5.65 -1.62 7.98
CA SER A 81 -6.94 -2.20 8.39
C SER A 81 -7.87 -1.12 8.94
N GLY A 82 -7.35 -0.22 9.80
CA GLY A 82 -8.15 0.89 10.33
C GLY A 82 -8.62 1.86 9.24
N ALA A 83 -7.79 2.14 8.24
CA ALA A 83 -8.19 2.98 7.11
C ALA A 83 -9.29 2.32 6.25
N VAL A 84 -9.24 1.01 6.06
CA VAL A 84 -10.30 0.25 5.37
C VAL A 84 -11.61 0.32 6.16
N GLU A 85 -11.57 0.03 7.46
CA GLU A 85 -12.73 0.12 8.35
C GLU A 85 -13.35 1.53 8.31
N GLU A 86 -12.52 2.58 8.38
CA GLU A 86 -12.96 3.98 8.36
C GLU A 86 -13.61 4.37 7.03
N VAL A 87 -12.96 4.10 5.89
CA VAL A 87 -13.49 4.53 4.58
C VAL A 87 -14.78 3.80 4.22
N VAL A 88 -14.89 2.52 4.56
CA VAL A 88 -16.10 1.71 4.34
C VAL A 88 -17.25 2.23 5.19
N SER A 89 -16.98 2.57 6.45
CA SER A 89 -17.98 3.19 7.33
C SER A 89 -18.45 4.56 6.82
N ARG A 90 -17.53 5.40 6.31
CA ARG A 90 -17.85 6.75 5.80
C ARG A 90 -18.76 6.73 4.57
N VAL A 91 -18.71 5.66 3.76
CA VAL A 91 -19.62 5.47 2.62
C VAL A 91 -20.90 4.71 2.98
N GLY A 92 -21.17 4.50 4.27
CA GLY A 92 -22.37 3.85 4.78
C GLY A 92 -22.48 2.37 4.43
N ARG A 93 -21.35 1.67 4.33
CA ARG A 93 -21.25 0.24 4.00
C ARG A 93 -20.61 -0.54 5.14
N THR A 94 -20.67 -1.88 5.07
CA THR A 94 -19.93 -2.78 5.95
C THR A 94 -18.83 -3.51 5.18
N LEU A 95 -17.94 -4.20 5.90
CA LEU A 95 -16.93 -5.05 5.27
C LEU A 95 -17.55 -6.22 4.49
N GLU A 96 -18.81 -6.59 4.74
CA GLU A 96 -19.51 -7.61 3.93
C GLU A 96 -19.82 -7.11 2.51
N ASP A 97 -20.01 -5.80 2.32
CA ASP A 97 -20.32 -5.20 1.02
C ASP A 97 -19.10 -5.11 0.09
N VAL A 98 -17.87 -5.27 0.61
CA VAL A 98 -16.62 -5.03 -0.15
C VAL A 98 -16.26 -6.24 -1.03
N SER A 99 -16.48 -6.18 -2.33
CA SER A 99 -16.14 -7.27 -3.26
C SER A 99 -14.65 -7.62 -3.25
N LEU A 100 -13.76 -6.61 -3.18
CA LEU A 100 -12.31 -6.83 -3.22
C LEU A 100 -11.54 -5.73 -2.47
N ILE A 101 -10.51 -6.14 -1.72
CA ILE A 101 -9.51 -5.24 -1.12
C ILE A 101 -8.20 -5.38 -1.91
N VAL A 102 -7.65 -4.25 -2.34
CA VAL A 102 -6.37 -4.16 -3.06
C VAL A 102 -5.36 -3.43 -2.17
N PRO A 103 -4.59 -4.15 -1.34
CA PRO A 103 -3.62 -3.54 -0.44
C PRO A 103 -2.29 -3.23 -1.14
N HIS A 104 -1.47 -2.37 -0.51
CA HIS A 104 -0.05 -2.23 -0.85
C HIS A 104 0.66 -3.59 -0.76
N GLN A 105 1.41 -3.92 -1.81
CA GLN A 105 2.04 -5.23 -1.98
C GLN A 105 3.42 -5.26 -1.29
N ALA A 106 3.45 -5.06 0.02
CA ALA A 106 4.69 -4.97 0.79
C ALA A 106 5.40 -6.33 0.93
N ASN A 107 4.64 -7.34 1.36
CA ASN A 107 5.00 -8.75 1.39
C ASN A 107 3.74 -9.56 1.77
N ARG A 108 3.76 -10.87 1.48
CA ARG A 108 2.61 -11.74 1.72
C ARG A 108 2.14 -11.74 3.18
N ARG A 109 3.07 -11.70 4.15
CA ARG A 109 2.74 -11.74 5.59
C ARG A 109 1.94 -10.53 6.04
N ILE A 110 2.26 -9.33 5.55
CA ILE A 110 1.49 -8.11 5.88
C ILE A 110 0.10 -8.19 5.24
N ILE A 111 0.03 -8.61 3.97
CA ILE A 111 -1.23 -8.69 3.23
C ILE A 111 -2.20 -9.68 3.91
N ASP A 112 -1.73 -10.89 4.23
CA ASP A 112 -2.53 -11.90 4.93
C ASP A 112 -2.99 -11.41 6.31
N ALA A 113 -2.13 -10.68 7.02
CA ALA A 113 -2.44 -10.13 8.34
C ALA A 113 -3.49 -9.00 8.27
N VAL A 114 -3.48 -8.17 7.22
CA VAL A 114 -4.53 -7.17 6.97
C VAL A 114 -5.86 -7.87 6.71
N GLY A 115 -5.90 -8.86 5.81
CA GLY A 115 -7.12 -9.63 5.53
C GLY A 115 -7.68 -10.30 6.80
N SER A 116 -6.80 -10.95 7.57
CA SER A 116 -7.17 -11.59 8.84
C SER A 116 -7.70 -10.58 9.87
N ARG A 117 -7.09 -9.38 9.96
CA ARG A 117 -7.51 -8.33 10.90
C ARG A 117 -8.87 -7.73 10.55
N LEU A 118 -9.21 -7.71 9.26
CA LEU A 118 -10.49 -7.26 8.72
C LEU A 118 -11.56 -8.37 8.74
N GLY A 119 -11.19 -9.62 9.04
CA GLY A 119 -12.13 -10.74 9.04
C GLY A 119 -12.68 -11.11 7.66
N VAL A 120 -11.92 -10.82 6.59
CA VAL A 120 -12.32 -11.15 5.22
C VAL A 120 -11.60 -12.40 4.72
N ASP A 121 -12.27 -13.15 3.84
CA ASP A 121 -11.67 -14.31 3.18
C ASP A 121 -10.48 -13.91 2.32
N ALA A 122 -9.48 -14.80 2.22
CA ALA A 122 -8.27 -14.55 1.44
C ALA A 122 -8.56 -14.23 -0.04
N GLU A 123 -9.64 -14.78 -0.61
CA GLU A 123 -10.07 -14.49 -2.00
C GLU A 123 -10.58 -13.05 -2.18
N ARG A 124 -10.97 -12.36 -1.10
CA ARG A 124 -11.38 -10.95 -1.14
C ARG A 124 -10.20 -10.00 -0.96
N VAL A 125 -8.96 -10.51 -0.91
CA VAL A 125 -7.74 -9.72 -0.83
C VAL A 125 -6.85 -10.02 -2.04
N TYR A 126 -6.61 -9.01 -2.87
CA TYR A 126 -5.81 -9.19 -4.06
C TYR A 126 -4.31 -9.28 -3.74
N VAL A 127 -3.64 -10.28 -4.30
CA VAL A 127 -2.20 -10.52 -4.11
C VAL A 127 -1.50 -10.77 -5.44
N ASN A 128 -0.42 -10.01 -5.69
CA ASN A 128 0.51 -10.26 -6.79
C ASN A 128 1.98 -10.01 -6.41
N VAL A 129 2.27 -9.79 -5.12
CA VAL A 129 3.64 -9.59 -4.60
C VAL A 129 4.59 -10.75 -4.92
N ASP A 130 4.06 -11.96 -5.11
CA ASP A 130 4.81 -13.16 -5.52
C ASP A 130 5.39 -13.07 -6.93
N ARG A 131 4.84 -12.19 -7.77
CA ARG A 131 5.26 -12.02 -9.18
C ARG A 131 6.11 -10.78 -9.40
N TYR A 132 5.84 -9.69 -8.68
CA TYR A 132 6.50 -8.39 -8.90
C TYR A 132 7.36 -7.93 -7.73
N GLY A 133 7.27 -8.58 -6.57
CA GLY A 133 7.82 -8.04 -5.33
C GLY A 133 7.10 -6.76 -4.90
N ASN A 134 7.74 -6.03 -3.99
CA ASN A 134 7.30 -4.72 -3.53
C ASN A 134 7.78 -3.62 -4.48
N THR A 135 6.89 -3.10 -5.31
CA THR A 135 7.16 -2.02 -6.27
C THR A 135 6.85 -0.63 -5.71
N GLY A 136 6.89 -0.45 -4.39
CA GLY A 136 6.60 0.81 -3.72
C GLY A 136 5.22 1.36 -4.07
N SER A 137 5.17 2.64 -4.45
CA SER A 137 3.91 3.33 -4.80
C SER A 137 3.21 2.75 -6.02
N ALA A 138 3.92 2.04 -6.91
CA ALA A 138 3.32 1.40 -8.07
C ALA A 138 2.51 0.14 -7.73
N SER A 139 2.63 -0.40 -6.52
CA SER A 139 2.08 -1.72 -6.22
C SER A 139 0.56 -1.77 -6.30
N VAL A 140 -0.12 -0.74 -5.79
CA VAL A 140 -1.59 -0.66 -5.77
C VAL A 140 -2.16 -0.48 -7.18
N PRO A 141 -1.70 0.48 -8.01
CA PRO A 141 -2.21 0.60 -9.36
C PRO A 141 -1.88 -0.62 -10.24
N LEU A 142 -0.72 -1.27 -10.05
CA LEU A 142 -0.41 -2.53 -10.74
C LEU A 142 -1.39 -3.65 -10.33
N ALA A 143 -1.58 -3.85 -9.03
CA ALA A 143 -2.53 -4.84 -8.52
C ALA A 143 -3.97 -4.57 -8.97
N LEU A 144 -4.39 -3.30 -9.00
CA LEU A 144 -5.70 -2.89 -9.48
C LEU A 144 -5.87 -3.20 -10.97
N TRP A 145 -4.89 -2.85 -11.81
CA TRP A 145 -4.91 -3.15 -13.23
C TRP A 145 -5.04 -4.64 -13.50
N GLU A 146 -4.28 -5.47 -12.78
CA GLU A 146 -4.37 -6.91 -12.93
C GLU A 146 -5.68 -7.49 -12.40
N ALA A 147 -6.23 -6.96 -11.31
CA ALA A 147 -7.52 -7.40 -10.78
C ALA A 147 -8.64 -7.16 -11.80
N VAL A 148 -8.65 -5.99 -12.46
CA VAL A 148 -9.58 -5.70 -13.57
C VAL A 148 -9.32 -6.63 -14.75
N GLY A 149 -8.06 -6.77 -15.20
CA GLY A 149 -7.72 -7.61 -16.36
C GLY A 149 -7.96 -9.11 -16.16
N ARG A 150 -8.06 -9.57 -14.90
CA ARG A 150 -8.37 -10.96 -14.52
C ARG A 150 -9.82 -11.15 -14.11
N GLU A 151 -10.69 -10.18 -14.40
CA GLU A 151 -12.13 -10.26 -14.10
C GLU A 151 -12.42 -10.51 -12.60
N ARG A 152 -11.52 -10.06 -11.72
CA ARG A 152 -11.72 -10.06 -10.26
C ARG A 152 -12.54 -8.87 -9.77
N ILE A 153 -12.80 -7.91 -10.67
CA ILE A 153 -13.62 -6.72 -10.43
C ILE A 153 -14.61 -6.62 -11.58
N SER A 154 -15.89 -6.57 -11.25
CA SER A 154 -17.04 -6.42 -12.14
C SER A 154 -17.76 -5.09 -11.90
N GLY A 155 -18.62 -4.69 -12.84
CA GLY A 155 -19.48 -3.52 -12.64
C GLY A 155 -20.44 -3.74 -11.46
N GLY A 156 -20.57 -2.75 -10.59
CA GLY A 156 -21.30 -2.84 -9.32
C GLY A 156 -20.46 -3.23 -8.11
N ASP A 157 -19.19 -3.62 -8.29
CA ASP A 157 -18.34 -4.01 -7.17
C ASP A 157 -17.88 -2.82 -6.32
N LEU A 158 -17.96 -2.98 -5.01
CA LEU A 158 -17.28 -2.09 -4.07
C LEU A 158 -15.85 -2.59 -3.84
N VAL A 159 -14.87 -1.82 -4.29
CA VAL A 159 -13.44 -2.13 -4.16
C VAL A 159 -12.79 -1.14 -3.21
N VAL A 160 -11.97 -1.63 -2.29
CA VAL A 160 -11.21 -0.78 -1.36
C VAL A 160 -9.72 -0.89 -1.65
N LEU A 161 -9.10 0.24 -1.96
CA LEU A 161 -7.65 0.35 -2.03
C LEU A 161 -7.11 0.71 -0.65
N THR A 162 -6.00 0.13 -0.21
CA THR A 162 -5.34 0.54 1.05
C THR A 162 -3.83 0.49 0.93
N ALA A 163 -3.14 1.46 1.51
CA ALA A 163 -1.69 1.55 1.45
C ALA A 163 -1.10 2.13 2.73
N PHE A 164 0.17 1.80 2.98
CA PHE A 164 1.01 2.41 4.00
C PHE A 164 2.43 2.58 3.46
N GLY A 165 3.20 3.49 4.06
CA GLY A 165 4.59 3.67 3.70
C GLY A 165 5.38 4.55 4.66
N ALA A 166 6.65 4.78 4.30
CA ALA A 166 7.61 5.58 5.08
C ALA A 166 7.11 7.00 5.36
N GLY A 167 7.28 7.48 6.58
CA GLY A 167 6.77 8.80 6.99
C GLY A 167 6.46 8.90 8.48
N PHE A 168 5.49 8.14 9.02
CA PHE A 168 4.59 7.18 8.36
C PHE A 168 3.42 7.87 7.68
N HIS A 169 2.93 7.28 6.59
CA HIS A 169 1.69 7.66 5.93
C HIS A 169 0.86 6.42 5.63
N TRP A 170 -0.46 6.59 5.58
CA TRP A 170 -1.40 5.56 5.14
C TRP A 170 -2.62 6.21 4.52
N ALA A 171 -3.30 5.46 3.67
CA ALA A 171 -4.54 5.89 3.05
C ALA A 171 -5.39 4.69 2.63
N ALA A 172 -6.70 4.91 2.54
CA ALA A 172 -7.61 4.00 1.87
C ALA A 172 -8.62 4.78 1.02
N ALA A 173 -9.07 4.17 -0.08
CA ALA A 173 -10.08 4.73 -0.97
C ALA A 173 -11.14 3.67 -1.26
N ALA A 174 -12.41 4.05 -1.10
CA ALA A 174 -13.54 3.24 -1.52
C ALA A 174 -13.94 3.64 -2.95
N ILE A 175 -14.02 2.65 -3.84
CA ILE A 175 -14.30 2.84 -5.27
C ILE A 175 -15.47 1.93 -5.63
N GLN A 176 -16.52 2.53 -6.20
CA GLN A 176 -17.62 1.80 -6.82
C GLN A 176 -17.28 1.59 -8.29
N PHE A 177 -17.13 0.35 -8.72
CA PHE A 177 -17.03 -0.03 -10.14
C PHE A 177 -18.42 -0.21 -10.75
#